data_AF-A0A5J5EYX3-F1
#
_entry.id   AF-A0A5J5EYX3-F1
#
_cell.length_a   1.000
_cell.length_b   1.000
_cell.length_c   1.000
_cell.angle_alpha   90.00
_cell.angle_beta   90.00
_cell.angle_gamma   90.00
#
_symmetry.space_group_name_H-M   'P 1'
#
loop_
_entity.id
_entity.type
_entity.pdbx_description
1 polymer ?
#
loop_
_entity_poly.entity_id
_entity_poly.type
_entity_poly.pdbx_seq_one_letter_code
_entity_poly.pdbx_strand_id
1 'polypeptide(L)' 'MQTVQQQQNVENARILIDKINKNCFAKCVPKPGSILSSGETTCLTNCMQKYMNAWNIVSGAYIYRIKNDPSSN' A
#
# COMPACT_ATOMS: atom_id res chain seq x y z
N MET A 1 -6.69 24.55 12.11
CA MET A 1 -6.01 24.55 10.80
C MET A 1 -5.06 23.36 10.78
N GLN A 2 -5.22 22.43 9.83
CA GLN A 2 -4.22 21.37 9.60
C GLN A 2 -3.07 21.95 8.78
N THR A 3 -1.83 21.59 9.10
CA THR A 3 -0.66 22.10 8.36
C THR A 3 -0.60 21.45 6.98
N VAL A 4 0.03 22.12 6.00
CA VAL A 4 0.25 21.56 4.65
C VAL A 4 0.94 20.18 4.73
N GLN A 5 1.87 20.00 5.67
CA GLN A 5 2.54 18.72 5.92
C GLN A 5 1.57 17.63 6.41
N GLN A 6 0.63 17.96 7.31
CA GLN A 6 -0.37 16.99 7.77
C GLN A 6 -1.28 16.55 6.62
N GLN A 7 -1.66 17.46 5.73
CA GLN A 7 -2.46 17.15 4.55
C GLN A 7 -1.72 16.20 3.59
N GLN A 8 -0.43 16.41 3.36
CA GLN A 8 0.40 15.52 2.54
C GLN A 8 0.50 14.11 3.11
N ASN A 9 0.67 13.97 4.43
CA ASN A 9 0.76 12.66 5.08
C ASN A 9 -0.54 11.87 4.93
N VAL A 10 -1.69 12.53 5.07
CA VAL A 10 -3.01 11.92 4.85
C VAL A 10 -3.20 11.49 3.41
N GLU A 11 -2.78 12.33 2.45
CA GLU A 11 -2.91 12.02 1.02
C GLU A 11 -2.03 10.84 0.61
N ASN A 12 -0.78 10.79 1.08
CA ASN A 12 0.11 9.65 0.84
C ASN A 12 -0.47 8.33 1.39
N ALA A 13 -1.09 8.38 2.58
CA ALA A 13 -1.77 7.22 3.14
C ALA A 13 -2.97 6.79 2.28
N ARG A 14 -3.76 7.73 1.75
CA ARG A 14 -4.87 7.42 0.84
C ARG A 14 -4.40 6.74 -0.44
N ILE A 15 -3.32 7.23 -1.05
CA ILE A 15 -2.74 6.64 -2.25
C ILE A 15 -2.30 5.20 -1.98
N LEU A 16 -1.66 4.95 -0.84
CA LEU A 16 -1.25 3.60 -0.45
C LEU A 16 -2.47 2.67 -0.28
N ILE A 17 -3.52 3.14 0.39
CA ILE A 17 -4.77 2.38 0.58
C ILE A 17 -5.43 2.07 -0.78
N ASP A 18 -5.51 3.04 -1.69
CA ASP A 18 -6.06 2.83 -3.03
C ASP A 18 -5.29 1.75 -3.81
N LYS A 19 -3.95 1.76 -3.71
CA LYS A 19 -3.12 0.72 -4.34
C LYS A 19 -3.35 -0.65 -3.71
N ILE A 20 -3.45 -0.73 -2.38
CA ILE A 20 -3.75 -1.98 -1.68
C ILE A 20 -5.11 -2.52 -2.10
N ASN A 21 -6.14 -1.66 -2.13
CA ASN A 21 -7.48 -2.03 -2.53
C ASN A 21 -7.50 -2.62 -3.95
N LYS A 22 -6.89 -1.92 -4.92
CA LYS A 22 -6.83 -2.39 -6.32
C LYS A 22 -6.10 -3.72 -6.46
N ASN A 23 -4.93 -3.86 -5.84
CA ASN A 23 -4.12 -5.06 -5.96
C ASN A 23 -4.74 -6.27 -5.24
N CYS A 24 -5.21 -6.06 -4.01
CA CYS A 24 -5.76 -7.16 -3.21
C CYS A 24 -7.13 -7.58 -3.70
N PHE A 25 -7.99 -6.66 -4.14
CA PHE A 25 -9.27 -7.03 -4.75
C PHE A 25 -9.07 -7.90 -5.99
N ALA A 26 -8.21 -7.45 -6.92
CA ALA A 26 -7.93 -8.20 -8.15
C ALA A 26 -7.36 -9.60 -7.91
N LYS A 27 -6.59 -9.80 -6.82
CA LYS A 27 -6.00 -11.10 -6.47
C LYS A 27 -6.91 -12.00 -5.65
N CYS A 28 -7.73 -11.43 -4.78
CA CYS A 28 -8.46 -12.20 -3.78
C CYS A 28 -9.94 -12.37 -4.07
N VAL A 29 -10.55 -11.57 -4.95
CA VAL A 29 -12.00 -11.59 -5.24
C VAL A 29 -12.23 -12.03 -6.70
N PRO A 30 -12.20 -13.34 -7.00
CA PRO A 30 -12.34 -13.84 -8.37
C PRO A 30 -13.79 -13.74 -8.89
N LYS A 31 -14.78 -13.72 -8.01
CA LYS A 31 -16.20 -13.61 -8.35
C LYS A 31 -16.85 -12.55 -7.45
N PRO A 32 -16.87 -11.27 -7.88
CA PRO A 32 -17.45 -10.20 -7.10
C PRO A 32 -18.92 -10.47 -6.77
N GLY A 33 -19.27 -10.32 -5.50
CA GLY A 33 -20.64 -10.42 -5.00
C GLY A 33 -20.93 -9.32 -3.98
N SER A 34 -22.15 -9.31 -3.44
CA SER A 34 -22.54 -8.36 -2.38
C SER A 34 -21.92 -8.69 -1.02
N ILE A 35 -21.39 -9.91 -0.85
CA ILE A 35 -20.81 -10.42 0.40
C ILE A 35 -19.49 -11.11 0.05
N LEU A 36 -18.46 -10.84 0.85
CA LEU A 36 -17.20 -11.58 0.80
C LEU A 36 -17.37 -12.93 1.47
N SER A 37 -16.92 -13.98 0.80
CA SER A 37 -16.73 -15.28 1.44
C SER A 37 -15.67 -15.21 2.55
N SER A 38 -15.67 -16.20 3.45
CA SER A 38 -14.62 -16.33 4.46
C SER A 38 -13.22 -16.44 3.83
N GLY A 39 -13.10 -17.18 2.72
CA GLY A 39 -11.86 -17.32 1.97
C GLY A 39 -11.36 -16.00 1.37
N GLU A 40 -12.26 -15.22 0.75
CA GLU A 40 -11.92 -13.89 0.21
C GLU A 40 -11.49 -12.94 1.33
N THR A 41 -12.19 -12.96 2.46
CA THR A 41 -11.86 -12.15 3.65
C THR A 41 -10.47 -12.49 4.19
N THR A 42 -10.17 -13.79 4.37
CA THR A 42 -8.84 -14.24 4.80
C THR A 42 -7.77 -13.87 3.79
N CYS A 43 -8.04 -14.03 2.49
CA CYS A 43 -7.10 -13.65 1.44
C CYS A 43 -6.79 -12.16 1.48
N LEU A 44 -7.82 -11.30 1.58
CA LEU A 44 -7.66 -9.85 1.66
C LEU A 44 -6.79 -9.46 2.87
N THR A 45 -7.09 -9.99 4.06
CA THR A 45 -6.28 -9.75 5.27
C THR A 45 -4.80 -10.08 5.05
N ASN A 46 -4.53 -11.27 4.51
CA ASN A 46 -3.17 -11.71 4.23
C ASN A 46 -2.51 -10.85 3.13
N CYS A 47 -3.24 -10.49 2.10
CA CYS A 47 -2.74 -9.65 1.01
C CYS A 47 -2.34 -8.27 1.51
N MET A 48 -3.20 -7.61 2.31
CA MET A 48 -2.91 -6.30 2.87
C MET A 48 -1.64 -6.33 3.73
N GLN A 49 -1.51 -7.32 4.62
CA GLN A 49 -0.34 -7.47 5.47
C GLN A 49 0.94 -7.69 4.65
N LYS A 50 0.89 -8.58 3.65
CA LYS A 50 2.03 -8.83 2.75
C LYS A 50 2.40 -7.60 1.93
N TYR A 51 1.41 -6.86 1.43
CA TYR A 51 1.64 -5.66 0.64
C TYR A 51 2.32 -4.56 1.48
N MET A 52 1.83 -4.31 2.69
CA MET A 52 2.44 -3.33 3.61
C MET A 52 3.87 -3.71 3.98
N ASN A 53 4.11 -4.99 4.27
CA ASN A 53 5.47 -5.48 4.57
C ASN A 53 6.41 -5.28 3.37
N ALA A 54 5.96 -5.64 2.16
CA ALA A 54 6.73 -5.44 0.94
C ALA A 54 7.00 -3.95 0.68
N TRP A 55 5.99 -3.09 0.88
CA TRP A 55 6.12 -1.64 0.71
C TRP A 55 7.16 -1.05 1.68
N ASN A 56 7.16 -1.45 2.95
CA ASN A 56 8.15 -1.00 3.93
C ASN A 56 9.58 -1.35 3.51
N ILE A 57 9.81 -2.59 3.07
CA ILE A 57 11.12 -3.08 2.63
C ILE A 57 11.59 -2.32 1.38
N VAL A 58 10.74 -2.24 0.35
CA VAL A 58 11.08 -1.60 -0.93
C VAL A 58 11.27 -0.10 -0.75
N SER A 59 10.39 0.57 0.01
CA SER A 59 10.49 2.00 0.30
C SER A 59 11.79 2.32 1.04
N GLY A 60 12.16 1.52 2.05
CA GLY A 60 13.43 1.67 2.77
C GLY A 60 14.65 1.51 1.85
N ALA A 61 14.67 0.47 1.02
CA ALA A 61 15.74 0.24 0.06
C ALA A 61 15.85 1.37 -0.99
N TYR A 62 14.71 1.86 -1.47
CA TYR A 62 14.64 2.96 -2.44
C TYR A 62 15.18 4.28 -1.87
N ILE A 63 14.74 4.66 -0.65
CA ILE A 63 15.24 5.85 0.04
C ILE A 63 16.73 5.72 0.33
N TYR A 64 17.19 4.55 0.78
CA TYR A 64 18.61 4.28 0.99
C TYR A 64 19.41 4.49 -0.31
N ARG A 65 18.91 3.98 -1.44
CA ARG A 65 19.57 4.17 -2.73
C ARG A 65 19.66 5.66 -3.10
N ILE A 66 18.56 6.41 -3.05
CA ILE A 66 18.54 7.83 -3.42
C ILE A 66 19.55 8.63 -2.59
N LYS A 67 19.59 8.40 -1.28
CA LYS A 67 20.51 9.13 -0.39
C LYS A 67 21.98 8.87 -0.70
N ASN A 68 22.29 7.69 -1.24
CA ASN A 68 23.65 7.28 -1.56
C ASN A 68 23.97 7.39 -3.06
N ASP A 69 23.04 7.88 -3.88
CA ASP A 69 23.28 8.03 -5.32
C ASP A 69 24.08 9.33 -5.57
N PRO A 70 25.35 9.25 -6.01
CA PRO A 70 26.24 10.40 -6.19
C PRO A 70 25.79 11.34 -7.33
N SER A 71 24.79 10.94 -8.12
CA SER A 71 24.17 11.80 -9.15
C SER A 71 23.12 12.79 -8.60
N SER A 72 22.85 12.74 -7.30
CA SER A 72 21.86 13.60 -6.61
C SER A 72 22.40 14.95 -6.11
N ASN A 73 23.64 15.33 -6.48
CA ASN A 73 24.28 16.57 -6.04
C ASN A 73 24.61 17.48 -7.22
#